data_AF-A0A5J4QBP3-F1
#
_entry.id   AF-A0A5J4QBP3-F1
#
_cell.length_a   1.000
_cell.length_b   1.000
_cell.length_c   1.000
_cell.angle_alpha   90.00
_cell.angle_beta   90.00
_cell.angle_gamma   90.00
#
_symmetry.space_group_name_H-M   'P 1'
#
loop_
_entity.id
_entity.type
_entity.pdbx_description
1 polymer ?
#
loop_
_entity_poly.entity_id
_entity_poly.type
_entity_poly.pdbx_seq_one_letter_code
_entity_poly.pdbx_strand_id
1 'polypeptide(L)'
;QKFMIAATNKLLVFRSIKLGFRTKADWEKHRQLMQLVDGDSVMDWAIENFPGEKKKAGRKKTDMSLAEMFSHKVEDKELLQNRIEEYIKTKHTNQDLARLKIALDELEYIKPVEIKPLRDALAEQYADKIQIVGERGIQNAYKELNAYIQGKGMFVKDYGKDREAINGIKEFLSG
;
A
#
# COMPACT_ATOMS: atom_id res chain seq x y z
N GLN A 1 2.36 40.75 45.33
CA GLN A 1 2.92 40.13 44.10
C GLN A 1 1.89 39.43 43.21
N LYS A 2 0.97 38.60 43.75
CA LYS A 2 -0.06 37.87 42.95
C LYS A 2 -0.95 38.75 42.05
N PHE A 3 -1.30 39.97 42.49
CA PHE A 3 -2.12 40.91 41.71
C PHE A 3 -1.44 41.40 40.43
N MET A 4 -0.13 41.69 40.50
CA MET A 4 0.64 42.16 39.34
C MET A 4 0.73 41.07 38.28
N ILE A 5 0.98 39.82 38.68
CA ILE A 5 1.05 38.66 37.79
C ILE A 5 -0.30 38.43 37.09
N ALA A 6 -1.41 38.54 37.82
CA ALA A 6 -2.75 38.40 37.25
C ALA A 6 -3.08 39.51 36.24
N ALA A 7 -2.67 40.75 36.51
CA ALA A 7 -2.85 41.87 35.61
C ALA A 7 -2.04 41.71 34.32
N THR A 8 -0.78 41.27 34.43
CA THR A 8 0.09 40.99 33.28
C THR A 8 -0.47 39.86 32.40
N ASN A 9 -0.96 38.78 33.00
CA ASN A 9 -1.57 37.68 32.26
C ASN A 9 -2.84 38.12 31.51
N LYS A 10 -3.70 38.92 32.14
CA LYS A 10 -4.90 39.49 31.47
C LYS A 10 -4.52 40.35 30.26
N LEU A 11 -3.48 41.17 30.39
CA LEU A 11 -3.01 42.02 29.30
C LEU A 11 -2.47 41.20 28.12
N LEU A 12 -1.72 40.13 28.41
CA LEU A 12 -1.17 39.23 27.39
C LEU A 12 -2.28 38.50 26.62
N VAL A 13 -3.28 37.95 27.33
CA VAL A 13 -4.45 37.30 26.72
C VAL A 13 -5.20 38.28 25.81
N PHE A 14 -5.50 39.48 26.32
CA PHE A 14 -6.22 40.51 25.56
C PHE A 14 -5.46 40.93 24.29
N ARG A 15 -4.13 41.13 24.40
CA ARG A 15 -3.30 41.52 23.27
C ARG A 15 -3.18 40.41 22.23
N SER A 16 -3.11 39.14 22.66
CA SER A 16 -3.11 37.98 21.77
C SER A 16 -4.40 37.86 20.95
N ILE A 17 -5.55 38.21 21.52
CA ILE A 17 -6.83 38.21 20.80
C ILE A 17 -6.91 39.40 19.84
N LYS A 18 -6.53 40.60 20.29
CA LYS A 18 -6.55 41.81 19.47
C LYS A 18 -5.64 41.69 18.22
N LEU A 19 -4.55 40.94 18.33
CA LEU A 19 -3.61 40.68 17.23
C LEU A 19 -4.00 39.46 16.37
N GLY A 20 -5.12 38.79 16.68
CA GLY A 20 -5.62 37.64 15.91
C GLY A 20 -4.84 36.34 16.07
N PHE A 21 -3.82 36.30 16.94
CA PHE A 21 -3.01 35.09 17.15
C PHE A 21 -3.79 33.95 17.83
N ARG A 22 -4.82 34.28 18.60
CA ARG A 22 -5.70 33.32 19.30
C ARG A 22 -7.11 33.88 19.41
N THR A 23 -8.11 33.01 19.42
CA THR A 23 -9.50 33.41 19.63
C THR A 23 -9.89 33.34 21.10
N LYS A 24 -11.03 33.97 21.46
CA LYS A 24 -11.59 33.85 22.81
C LYS A 24 -11.91 32.40 23.18
N ALA A 25 -12.35 31.60 22.20
CA ALA A 25 -12.66 30.19 22.38
C ALA A 25 -11.42 29.35 22.72
N ASP A 26 -10.26 29.67 22.14
CA ASP A 26 -9.00 28.97 22.43
C ASP A 26 -8.57 29.16 23.89
N TRP A 27 -8.80 30.35 24.45
CA TRP A 27 -8.49 30.64 25.85
C TRP A 27 -9.45 29.97 26.83
N GLU A 28 -10.74 29.87 26.47
CA GLU A 28 -11.72 29.14 27.28
C GLU A 28 -11.37 27.65 27.34
N LYS A 29 -11.01 27.05 26.19
CA LYS A 29 -10.52 25.66 26.13
C LYS A 29 -9.26 25.45 26.96
N HIS A 30 -8.29 26.37 26.87
CA HIS A 30 -7.07 26.28 27.68
C HIS A 30 -7.37 26.33 29.18
N ARG A 31 -8.30 27.19 29.60
CA ARG A 31 -8.73 27.28 31.00
C ARG A 31 -9.42 26.01 31.48
N GLN A 32 -10.30 25.44 30.65
CA GLN A 32 -10.96 24.16 30.93
C GLN A 32 -9.93 23.03 31.07
N LEU A 33 -8.95 22.96 30.16
CA LEU A 33 -7.86 21.98 30.24
C LEU A 33 -7.03 22.11 31.52
N MET A 34 -6.68 23.34 31.91
CA MET A 34 -5.93 23.58 33.17
C MET A 34 -6.75 23.17 34.41
N GLN A 35 -8.06 23.44 34.42
CA GLN A 35 -8.94 23.02 35.51
C GLN A 35 -9.07 21.48 35.61
N LEU A 36 -9.05 20.78 34.47
CA LEU A 36 -9.09 19.32 34.44
C LEU A 36 -7.80 18.70 34.99
N VAL A 37 -6.64 19.27 34.65
CA VAL A 37 -5.32 18.84 35.14
C VAL A 37 -5.22 19.01 36.66
N ASP A 38 -5.76 20.10 37.20
CA ASP A 38 -5.77 20.35 38.65
C ASP A 38 -6.81 19.49 39.40
N GLY A 39 -7.82 18.94 38.70
CA GLY A 39 -9.01 18.33 39.30
C GLY A 39 -9.12 16.79 39.19
N ASP A 40 -8.06 16.08 38.79
CA ASP A 40 -8.03 14.61 38.57
C ASP A 40 -9.16 14.03 37.67
N SER A 41 -9.83 14.91 36.92
CA SER A 41 -10.96 14.61 36.02
C SER A 41 -10.51 14.47 34.55
N VAL A 42 -9.19 14.35 34.34
CA VAL A 42 -8.56 14.21 33.01
C VAL A 42 -9.03 12.94 32.30
N MET A 43 -9.24 11.85 33.05
CA MET A 43 -9.65 10.55 32.49
C MET A 43 -11.08 10.57 31.95
N ASP A 44 -12.03 11.18 32.67
CA ASP A 44 -13.44 11.27 32.25
C ASP A 44 -13.58 12.12 30.99
N TRP A 45 -12.88 13.27 30.93
CA TRP A 45 -12.85 14.11 29.74
C TRP A 45 -12.26 13.39 28.53
N ALA A 46 -11.21 12.58 28.73
CA ALA A 46 -10.57 11.81 27.67
C ALA A 46 -11.48 10.70 27.13
N ILE A 47 -12.32 10.10 27.97
CA ILE A 47 -13.33 9.11 27.54
C ILE A 47 -14.43 9.79 26.72
N GLU A 48 -14.94 10.96 27.18
CA GLU A 48 -16.00 11.69 26.48
C GLU A 48 -15.54 12.33 25.16
N ASN A 49 -14.28 12.79 25.09
CA ASN A 49 -13.70 13.42 23.90
C ASN A 49 -12.82 12.47 23.09
N PHE A 50 -12.86 11.16 23.38
CA PHE A 50 -12.14 10.18 22.59
C PHE A 50 -12.70 10.22 21.16
N PRO A 51 -11.94 10.66 20.14
CA PRO A 51 -12.38 10.50 18.77
C PRO A 51 -12.37 9.00 18.53
N GLY A 52 -13.55 8.37 18.55
CA GLY A 52 -13.72 6.94 18.35
C GLY A 52 -12.84 6.45 17.19
N GLU A 53 -12.26 5.25 17.36
CA GLU A 53 -11.21 4.67 16.52
C GLU A 53 -11.15 5.29 15.13
N LYS A 54 -10.23 6.25 14.93
CA LYS A 54 -9.92 6.73 13.60
C LYS A 54 -9.38 5.53 12.83
N LYS A 55 -10.24 4.88 12.02
CA LYS A 55 -9.81 3.89 11.04
C LYS A 55 -8.62 4.50 10.33
N LYS A 56 -7.44 3.89 10.49
CA LYS A 56 -6.22 4.33 9.82
C LYS A 56 -6.61 4.56 8.36
N ALA A 57 -6.37 5.76 7.85
CA ALA A 57 -6.61 6.08 6.45
C ALA A 57 -5.75 5.11 5.63
N GLY A 58 -6.33 3.98 5.25
CA GLY A 58 -5.69 2.99 4.43
C GLY A 58 -5.32 3.67 3.13
N ARG A 59 -4.06 3.53 2.73
CA ARG A 59 -3.64 3.83 1.35
C ARG A 59 -4.69 3.24 0.43
N LYS A 60 -5.34 4.06 -0.40
CA LYS A 60 -6.34 3.59 -1.37
C LYS A 60 -5.76 2.37 -2.07
N LYS A 61 -6.42 1.22 -1.93
CA LYS A 61 -6.05 0.05 -2.72
C LYS A 61 -6.15 0.50 -4.18
N THR A 62 -5.16 0.15 -4.97
CA THR A 62 -5.33 0.20 -6.42
C THR A 62 -6.38 -0.85 -6.73
N ASP A 63 -7.65 -0.45 -6.82
CA ASP A 63 -8.83 -1.28 -7.09
C ASP A 63 -8.85 -1.77 -8.55
N MET A 64 -7.68 -2.10 -9.10
CA MET A 64 -7.57 -2.59 -10.47
C MET A 64 -7.69 -4.10 -10.45
N SER A 65 -8.77 -4.61 -11.04
CA SER A 65 -8.99 -6.04 -11.19
C SER A 65 -8.02 -6.66 -12.22
N LEU A 66 -7.78 -7.97 -12.13
CA LEU A 66 -6.90 -8.66 -13.09
C LEU A 66 -7.39 -8.49 -14.54
N ALA A 67 -8.71 -8.54 -14.75
CA ALA A 67 -9.33 -8.38 -16.06
C ALA A 67 -9.11 -6.99 -16.66
N GLU A 68 -9.01 -5.94 -15.83
CA GLU A 68 -8.70 -4.57 -16.27
C GLU A 68 -7.23 -4.36 -16.64
N MET A 69 -6.34 -5.20 -16.10
CA MET A 69 -4.92 -5.22 -16.43
C MET A 69 -4.64 -5.86 -17.78
N PHE A 70 -5.52 -6.72 -18.30
CA PHE A 70 -5.32 -7.35 -19.59
C PHE A 70 -5.27 -6.33 -20.73
N SER A 71 -4.32 -6.56 -21.63
CA SER A 71 -4.14 -5.81 -22.85
C SER A 71 -5.24 -6.15 -23.86
N HIS A 72 -5.39 -5.30 -24.86
CA HIS A 72 -6.28 -5.52 -26.00
C HIS A 72 -5.83 -6.68 -26.91
N LYS A 73 -4.56 -7.13 -26.76
CA LYS A 73 -4.01 -8.27 -27.49
C LYS A 73 -4.55 -9.62 -27.02
N VAL A 74 -5.17 -9.68 -25.85
CA VAL A 74 -5.77 -10.90 -25.32
C VAL A 74 -7.17 -11.03 -25.92
N GLU A 75 -7.32 -11.91 -26.91
CA GLU A 75 -8.61 -12.19 -27.56
C GLU A 75 -9.59 -12.85 -26.59
N ASP A 76 -9.14 -13.85 -25.84
CA ASP A 76 -9.93 -14.55 -24.83
C ASP A 76 -9.37 -14.32 -23.42
N LYS A 77 -9.99 -13.38 -22.71
CA LYS A 77 -9.61 -12.98 -21.34
C LYS A 77 -9.96 -14.06 -20.32
N GLU A 78 -11.03 -14.82 -20.54
CA GLU A 78 -11.46 -15.88 -19.61
C GLU A 78 -10.50 -17.07 -19.69
N LEU A 79 -10.10 -17.46 -20.90
CA LEU A 79 -9.11 -18.51 -21.11
C LEU A 79 -7.76 -18.17 -20.45
N LEU A 80 -7.27 -16.93 -20.66
CA LEU A 80 -6.03 -16.47 -20.03
C LEU A 80 -6.15 -16.49 -18.50
N GLN A 81 -7.28 -16.02 -17.96
CA GLN A 81 -7.52 -16.02 -16.51
C GLN A 81 -7.55 -17.45 -15.94
N ASN A 82 -8.15 -18.41 -16.63
CA ASN A 82 -8.17 -19.81 -16.23
C ASN A 82 -6.77 -20.43 -16.22
N ARG A 83 -5.95 -20.14 -17.24
CA ARG A 83 -4.55 -20.58 -17.28
C ARG A 83 -3.72 -19.97 -16.16
N ILE A 84 -3.89 -18.67 -15.88
CA ILE A 84 -3.23 -18.02 -14.74
C ILE A 84 -3.66 -18.69 -13.42
N GLU A 85 -4.94 -19.02 -13.27
CA GLU A 85 -5.45 -19.74 -12.10
C GLU A 85 -4.76 -21.11 -11.94
N GLU A 86 -4.69 -21.90 -13.01
CA GLU A 86 -4.04 -23.22 -13.01
C GLU A 86 -2.54 -23.14 -12.68
N TYR A 87 -1.86 -22.14 -13.24
CA TYR A 87 -0.45 -21.92 -12.96
C TYR A 87 -0.21 -21.61 -11.48
N ILE A 88 -0.99 -20.69 -10.90
CA ILE A 88 -0.81 -20.25 -9.51
C ILE A 88 -1.17 -21.37 -8.53
N LYS A 89 -2.17 -22.22 -8.85
CA LYS A 89 -2.49 -23.41 -8.04
C LYS A 89 -1.29 -24.34 -7.88
N THR A 90 -0.49 -24.50 -8.93
CA THR A 90 0.66 -25.41 -8.92
C THR A 90 1.94 -24.74 -8.44
N LYS A 91 2.16 -23.46 -8.78
CA LYS A 91 3.39 -22.70 -8.50
C LYS A 91 3.08 -21.25 -8.09
N HIS A 92 3.21 -20.96 -6.80
CA HIS A 92 2.95 -19.62 -6.22
C HIS A 92 4.09 -19.10 -5.35
N THR A 93 5.34 -19.52 -5.59
CA THR A 93 6.51 -18.96 -4.89
C THR A 93 6.84 -17.55 -5.36
N ASN A 94 7.68 -16.83 -4.61
CA ASN A 94 8.11 -15.47 -4.97
C ASN A 94 8.75 -15.41 -6.38
N GLN A 95 9.57 -16.41 -6.72
CA GLN A 95 10.21 -16.50 -8.03
C GLN A 95 9.20 -16.84 -9.13
N ASP A 96 8.27 -17.75 -8.87
CA ASP A 96 7.28 -18.16 -9.88
C ASP A 96 6.34 -17.02 -10.27
N LEU A 97 5.91 -16.21 -9.29
CA LEU A 97 5.10 -15.02 -9.55
C LEU A 97 5.90 -13.92 -10.27
N ALA A 98 7.19 -13.79 -9.97
CA ALA A 98 8.06 -12.86 -10.68
C ALA A 98 8.30 -13.29 -12.14
N ARG A 99 8.53 -14.58 -12.39
CA ARG A 99 8.62 -15.15 -13.74
C ARG A 99 7.31 -15.02 -14.51
N LEU A 100 6.17 -15.25 -13.84
CA LEU A 100 4.84 -15.04 -14.41
C LEU A 100 4.65 -13.58 -14.85
N LYS A 101 5.03 -12.61 -14.01
CA LYS A 101 4.99 -11.18 -14.38
C LYS A 101 5.79 -10.91 -15.65
N ILE A 102 7.03 -11.41 -15.72
CA ILE A 102 7.91 -11.23 -16.88
C ILE A 102 7.30 -11.87 -18.14
N ALA A 103 6.77 -13.09 -18.02
CA ALA A 103 6.12 -13.78 -19.15
C ALA A 103 4.91 -12.99 -19.68
N LEU A 104 4.04 -12.49 -18.79
CA LEU A 104 2.89 -11.68 -19.16
C LEU A 104 3.28 -10.34 -19.81
N ASP A 105 4.36 -9.71 -19.33
CA ASP A 105 4.91 -8.48 -19.92
C ASP A 105 5.52 -8.75 -21.30
N GLU A 106 6.29 -9.83 -21.46
CA GLU A 106 6.91 -10.19 -22.74
C GLU A 106 5.89 -10.63 -23.81
N LEU A 107 4.77 -11.22 -23.40
CA LEU A 107 3.64 -11.52 -24.29
C LEU A 107 2.76 -10.30 -24.55
N GLU A 108 2.99 -9.20 -23.84
CA GLU A 108 2.15 -7.99 -23.87
C GLU A 108 0.67 -8.30 -23.57
N TYR A 109 0.41 -9.33 -22.76
CA TYR A 109 -0.92 -9.75 -22.34
C TYR A 109 -1.48 -8.87 -21.23
N ILE A 110 -0.61 -8.17 -20.49
CA ILE A 110 -0.98 -7.17 -19.51
C ILE A 110 -0.42 -5.81 -19.91
N LYS A 111 -1.10 -4.75 -19.46
CA LYS A 111 -0.57 -3.39 -19.51
C LYS A 111 0.70 -3.30 -18.64
N PRO A 112 1.60 -2.35 -18.91
CA PRO A 112 2.76 -2.11 -18.05
C PRO A 112 2.28 -1.65 -16.67
N VAL A 113 2.23 -2.61 -15.74
CA VAL A 113 1.78 -2.43 -14.35
C VAL A 113 2.88 -2.90 -13.41
N GLU A 114 3.01 -2.25 -12.25
CA GLU A 114 3.95 -2.69 -11.21
C GLU A 114 3.57 -4.06 -10.62
N ILE A 115 4.50 -4.70 -9.92
CA ILE A 115 4.25 -6.01 -9.28
C ILE A 115 3.14 -5.95 -8.23
N LYS A 116 3.07 -4.84 -7.47
CA LYS A 116 2.15 -4.71 -6.35
C LYS A 116 0.68 -4.80 -6.80
N PRO A 117 0.20 -3.99 -7.76
CA PRO A 117 -1.17 -4.13 -8.24
C PRO A 117 -1.47 -5.52 -8.79
N LEU A 118 -0.57 -6.11 -9.59
CA LEU A 118 -0.78 -7.48 -10.11
C LEU A 118 -0.94 -8.48 -8.96
N ARG A 119 -0.03 -8.44 -7.98
CA ARG A 119 -0.09 -9.34 -6.82
C ARG A 119 -1.37 -9.15 -6.03
N ASP A 120 -1.78 -7.91 -5.81
CA ASP A 120 -2.99 -7.61 -5.04
C ASP A 120 -4.24 -8.07 -5.78
N ALA A 121 -4.30 -7.89 -7.11
CA ALA A 121 -5.37 -8.42 -7.95
C ALA A 121 -5.43 -9.96 -7.91
N LEU A 122 -4.29 -10.64 -8.02
CA LEU A 122 -4.22 -12.10 -7.89
C LEU A 122 -4.63 -12.58 -6.49
N ALA A 123 -4.18 -11.88 -5.44
CA ALA A 123 -4.50 -12.22 -4.06
C ALA A 123 -5.98 -12.00 -3.73
N GLU A 124 -6.62 -10.99 -4.33
CA GLU A 124 -8.06 -10.72 -4.17
C GLU A 124 -8.90 -11.72 -4.95
N GLN A 125 -8.54 -11.99 -6.21
CA GLN A 125 -9.32 -12.88 -7.08
C GLN A 125 -9.26 -14.34 -6.65
N TYR A 126 -8.14 -14.77 -6.05
CA TYR A 126 -7.94 -16.14 -5.60
C TYR A 126 -7.85 -16.28 -4.08
N ALA A 127 -8.32 -15.28 -3.31
CA ALA A 127 -8.25 -15.23 -1.86
C ALA A 127 -8.80 -16.50 -1.19
N ASP A 128 -9.89 -17.04 -1.73
CA ASP A 128 -10.58 -18.21 -1.19
C ASP A 128 -9.89 -19.54 -1.54
N LYS A 129 -8.98 -19.54 -2.52
CA LYS A 129 -8.36 -20.75 -3.07
C LYS A 129 -6.87 -20.88 -2.73
N ILE A 130 -6.13 -19.76 -2.70
CA ILE A 130 -4.66 -19.77 -2.65
C ILE A 130 -4.14 -18.64 -1.77
N GLN A 131 -3.22 -18.97 -0.86
CA GLN A 131 -2.48 -17.97 -0.09
C GLN A 131 -1.30 -17.44 -0.92
N ILE A 132 -1.51 -16.29 -1.57
CA ILE A 132 -0.47 -15.62 -2.36
C ILE A 132 0.61 -15.03 -1.44
N VAL A 133 1.87 -15.25 -1.80
CA VAL A 133 3.05 -14.74 -1.07
C VAL A 133 3.10 -13.21 -0.97
N GLY A 134 3.90 -12.71 -0.03
CA GLY A 134 3.99 -11.29 0.29
C GLY A 134 4.69 -10.46 -0.80
N GLU A 135 4.24 -9.22 -0.98
CA GLU A 135 4.72 -8.26 -2.00
C GLU A 135 6.25 -8.13 -2.06
N ARG A 136 6.91 -7.98 -0.89
CA ARG A 136 8.37 -7.74 -0.81
C ARG A 136 9.18 -8.88 -1.41
N GLY A 137 8.75 -10.13 -1.23
CA GLY A 137 9.45 -11.30 -1.76
C GLY A 137 9.44 -11.33 -3.28
N ILE A 138 8.27 -11.06 -3.87
CA ILE A 138 8.08 -11.03 -5.33
C ILE A 138 8.85 -9.85 -5.94
N GLN A 139 8.81 -8.67 -5.30
CA GLN A 139 9.59 -7.50 -5.75
C GLN A 139 11.08 -7.76 -5.78
N ASN A 140 11.62 -8.45 -4.77
CA ASN A 140 13.04 -8.81 -4.75
C ASN A 140 13.38 -9.82 -5.85
N ALA A 141 12.58 -10.89 -6.01
CA ALA A 141 12.79 -11.87 -7.05
C ALA A 141 12.74 -11.24 -8.47
N TYR A 142 11.81 -10.31 -8.70
CA TYR A 142 11.73 -9.60 -9.97
C TYR A 142 12.94 -8.69 -10.24
N LYS A 143 13.46 -8.04 -9.20
CA LYS A 143 14.70 -7.23 -9.30
C LYS A 143 15.91 -8.12 -9.60
N GLU A 144 15.99 -9.28 -8.95
CA GLU A 144 17.05 -10.26 -9.21
C GLU A 144 16.99 -10.78 -10.65
N LEU A 145 15.79 -11.12 -11.15
CA LEU A 145 15.60 -11.58 -12.53
C LEU A 145 15.96 -10.50 -13.56
N ASN A 146 15.73 -9.23 -13.24
CA ASN A 146 16.15 -8.10 -14.10
C ASN A 146 17.55 -7.57 -13.76
N ALA A 147 18.32 -8.26 -12.93
CA ALA A 147 19.71 -7.89 -12.66
C ALA A 147 20.58 -8.24 -13.88
N TYR A 148 21.53 -7.36 -14.19
CA TYR A 148 22.45 -7.55 -15.31
C TYR A 148 23.65 -8.40 -14.90
N ILE A 149 23.93 -9.45 -15.67
CA ILE A 149 25.10 -10.31 -15.48
C ILE A 149 26.24 -9.77 -16.35
N GLN A 150 27.14 -8.98 -15.74
CA GLN A 150 28.28 -8.37 -16.43
C GLN A 150 29.14 -9.38 -17.21
N GLY A 151 29.36 -10.57 -16.65
CA GLY A 151 30.19 -11.61 -17.30
C GLY A 151 29.54 -12.30 -18.51
N LYS A 152 28.24 -12.09 -18.76
CA LYS A 152 27.51 -12.71 -19.88
C LYS A 152 26.84 -11.72 -20.82
N GLY A 153 26.85 -10.43 -20.48
CA GLY A 153 26.26 -9.40 -21.32
C GLY A 153 24.72 -9.39 -21.34
N MET A 154 24.06 -10.08 -20.41
CA MET A 154 22.61 -10.35 -20.45
C MET A 154 21.97 -10.30 -19.05
N PHE A 155 20.63 -10.21 -18.98
CA PHE A 155 19.90 -10.23 -17.71
C PHE A 155 19.73 -11.66 -17.17
N VAL A 156 19.51 -11.80 -15.86
CA VAL A 156 19.29 -13.11 -15.22
C VAL A 156 18.09 -13.83 -15.83
N LYS A 157 16.99 -13.12 -16.12
CA LYS A 157 15.79 -13.66 -16.78
C LYS A 157 16.05 -14.25 -18.16
N ASP A 158 17.11 -13.80 -18.83
CA ASP A 158 17.48 -14.24 -20.17
C ASP A 158 18.44 -15.42 -20.14
N TYR A 159 18.89 -15.84 -18.96
CA TYR A 159 19.97 -16.80 -18.79
C TYR A 159 19.55 -18.08 -18.05
N GLY A 160 19.90 -19.24 -18.63
CA GLY A 160 19.80 -20.54 -17.98
C GLY A 160 18.36 -20.96 -17.63
N LYS A 161 18.20 -21.56 -16.44
CA LYS A 161 16.94 -22.16 -15.98
C LYS A 161 15.79 -21.15 -15.87
N ASP A 162 16.10 -19.88 -15.59
CA ASP A 162 15.07 -18.84 -15.50
C ASP A 162 14.45 -18.54 -16.86
N ARG A 163 15.26 -18.52 -17.93
CA ARG A 163 14.76 -18.32 -19.29
C ARG A 163 13.91 -19.50 -19.76
N GLU A 164 14.34 -20.72 -19.48
CA GLU A 164 13.56 -21.94 -19.77
C GLU A 164 12.21 -21.92 -19.06
N ALA A 165 12.20 -21.54 -17.77
CA ALA A 165 10.98 -21.43 -16.99
C ALA A 165 10.04 -20.34 -17.54
N ILE A 166 10.57 -19.16 -17.90
CA ILE A 166 9.77 -18.07 -18.49
C ILE A 166 9.19 -18.51 -19.84
N ASN A 167 9.97 -19.14 -20.71
CA ASN A 167 9.46 -19.66 -21.99
C ASN A 167 8.37 -20.70 -21.81
N GLY A 168 8.54 -21.64 -20.86
CA GLY A 168 7.50 -22.64 -20.57
C GLY A 168 6.21 -22.01 -20.04
N ILE A 169 6.31 -20.92 -19.25
CA ILE A 169 5.13 -20.15 -18.83
C ILE A 169 4.49 -19.48 -20.04
N LYS A 170 5.28 -18.89 -20.94
CA LYS A 170 4.75 -18.23 -22.14
C LYS A 170 3.99 -19.21 -23.02
N GLU A 171 4.58 -20.37 -23.29
CA GLU A 171 3.95 -21.46 -24.04
C GLU A 171 2.64 -21.90 -23.40
N PHE A 172 2.64 -22.12 -22.08
CA PHE A 172 1.44 -22.49 -21.32
C PHE A 172 0.35 -21.42 -21.36
N LEU A 173 0.71 -20.14 -21.32
CA LEU A 173 -0.26 -19.04 -21.40
C LEU A 173 -0.80 -18.85 -22.82
N SER A 174 0.02 -19.08 -23.86
CA SER A 174 -0.35 -18.84 -25.26
C SER A 174 -0.96 -20.04 -25.98
N GLY A 175 -0.67 -21.27 -25.55
CA GLY A 175 -1.10 -22.51 -26.23
C GLY A 175 -2.42 -22.99 -25.72
#